data_AF-A0A2D3W0F3-F1
#
_entry.id   AF-A0A2D3W0F3-F1
#
_cell.length_a   1.000
_cell.length_b   1.000
_cell.length_c   1.000
_cell.angle_alpha   90.00
_cell.angle_beta   90.00
_cell.angle_gamma   90.00
#
_symmetry.space_group_name_H-M   'P 1'
#
loop_
_entity.id
_entity.type
_entity.pdbx_description
1 polymer ?
#
loop_
_entity_poly.entity_id
_entity_poly.type
_entity_poly.pdbx_seq_one_letter_code
_entity_poly.pdbx_strand_id
1 'polypeptide(L)'
;MKKQYFYSLVTASLLFVGCGSSDTTAQDATYSDVIVERGPVFGSYVVDVNGQRAYNLENNTYRFRVIPTYPITAYGGYIDVNRDGIIDGNDTALTTPLVLAEQNRNKITILTTLASLSDEMKWSILTTYGLSEEELFTLIPSTSLKVSAISDEVFKYCIENNVTVEDINLSTFSTLETDIQNIITTYANSTDSLVEIATANEIALVDELNITLDDTDANLTEVSNTITQSTTQTNDPTLMLNSMPLYTLTDEQKAGLVFMYQEEKVARDVYNTMYVKWGSKVFANIAKSEQSHMDAVKAILVKYSLEVPSDVAGTFELEELQTLYTTLIGMGNVSSNEAMKVGVLVEETDIADLIERMVDAPDDIEIVYQNLLNGSYNHLNAFSKQVY
;
A
#
# COMPACT_ATOMS: atom_id res chain seq x y z
N MET A 1 -15.97 33.35 -20.43
CA MET A 1 -15.09 34.06 -19.48
C MET A 1 -13.99 33.09 -19.09
N LYS A 2 -12.72 33.39 -19.44
CA LYS A 2 -11.55 32.56 -19.13
C LYS A 2 -11.11 32.87 -17.69
N LYS A 3 -10.95 31.88 -16.82
CA LYS A 3 -10.25 32.02 -15.54
C LYS A 3 -8.86 31.39 -15.68
N GLN A 4 -7.84 32.19 -15.42
CA GLN A 4 -6.43 31.81 -15.36
C GLN A 4 -6.13 31.18 -14.00
N TYR A 5 -5.39 30.08 -13.99
CA TYR A 5 -4.80 29.49 -12.81
C TYR A 5 -3.49 30.22 -12.47
N PHE A 6 -3.36 30.70 -11.24
CA PHE A 6 -2.13 31.27 -10.69
C PHE A 6 -1.38 30.17 -9.93
N TYR A 7 -0.18 29.84 -10.37
CA TYR A 7 0.81 29.10 -9.58
C TYR A 7 1.42 30.06 -8.54
N SER A 8 1.39 29.68 -7.27
CA SER A 8 2.10 30.38 -6.19
C SER A 8 3.12 29.43 -5.56
N LEU A 9 4.40 29.62 -5.91
CA LEU A 9 5.53 29.11 -5.13
C LEU A 9 5.52 29.81 -3.76
N VAL A 10 5.57 29.03 -2.68
CA VAL A 10 5.98 29.52 -1.36
C VAL A 10 7.19 28.72 -0.91
N THR A 11 8.34 29.37 -0.94
CA THR A 11 9.55 28.96 -0.23
C THR A 11 9.45 29.42 1.22
N ALA A 12 9.57 28.51 2.18
CA ALA A 12 9.73 28.86 3.58
C ALA A 12 10.92 28.08 4.16
N SER A 13 12.06 28.75 4.22
CA SER A 13 13.22 28.35 5.03
C SER A 13 13.01 28.89 6.45
N LEU A 14 13.04 28.03 7.47
CA LEU A 14 13.20 28.47 8.86
C LEU A 14 14.40 27.79 9.49
N LEU A 15 15.39 28.61 9.84
CA LEU A 15 16.51 28.30 10.73
C LEU A 15 16.07 28.57 12.17
N PHE A 16 16.39 27.69 13.12
CA PHE A 16 16.55 28.07 14.51
C PHE A 16 17.86 27.52 15.08
N VAL A 17 18.71 28.45 15.51
CA VAL A 17 19.87 28.21 16.38
C VAL A 17 19.40 28.39 17.81
N GLY A 18 19.68 27.40 18.67
CA GLY A 18 19.56 27.51 20.12
C GLY A 18 20.75 26.80 20.78
N CYS A 19 21.47 27.52 21.64
CA CYS A 19 22.68 27.08 22.34
C CYS A 19 22.38 27.01 23.85
N GLY A 20 22.82 25.95 24.56
CA GLY A 20 23.04 25.99 26.02
C GLY A 20 22.57 24.81 26.89
N SER A 21 23.50 23.89 27.18
CA SER A 21 23.76 23.11 28.43
C SER A 21 22.71 22.20 29.09
N SER A 22 23.00 20.89 29.01
CA SER A 22 22.94 19.80 30.03
C SER A 22 21.78 19.71 31.03
N ASP A 23 20.87 18.76 30.82
CA ASP A 23 20.76 17.55 31.67
C ASP A 23 19.82 16.52 31.02
N THR A 24 20.12 15.25 31.25
CA THR A 24 19.52 14.05 30.64
C THR A 24 18.00 13.96 30.81
N THR A 25 17.25 13.99 29.70
CA THR A 25 15.90 13.39 29.54
C THR A 25 15.67 13.10 28.06
N ALA A 26 14.86 12.08 27.77
CA ALA A 26 14.60 11.46 26.45
C ALA A 26 14.59 12.47 25.27
N GLN A 27 15.29 12.13 24.18
CA GLN A 27 15.14 12.88 22.93
C GLN A 27 13.73 12.62 22.38
N ASP A 28 12.86 13.62 22.49
CA ASP A 28 11.58 13.64 21.79
C ASP A 28 11.82 13.41 20.29
N ALA A 29 11.09 12.47 19.69
CA ALA A 29 11.12 12.26 18.25
C ALA A 29 10.76 13.58 17.55
N THR A 30 11.63 14.09 16.67
CA THR A 30 11.43 15.42 16.01
C THR A 30 10.89 15.31 14.59
N TYR A 31 10.53 14.10 14.15
CA TYR A 31 10.22 13.83 12.76
C TYR A 31 8.75 13.43 12.58
N SER A 32 8.01 14.27 11.86
CA SER A 32 6.72 13.89 11.27
C SER A 32 6.91 12.95 10.08
N ASP A 33 8.04 13.08 9.38
CA ASP A 33 8.34 12.35 8.15
C ASP A 33 9.23 11.17 8.50
N VAL A 34 8.73 9.98 8.24
CA VAL A 34 9.43 8.72 8.46
C VAL A 34 9.62 7.98 7.15
N ILE A 35 10.68 7.20 7.06
CA ILE A 35 10.94 6.29 5.95
C ILE A 35 10.76 4.88 6.49
N VAL A 36 9.85 4.14 5.87
CA VAL A 36 9.39 2.83 6.34
C VAL A 36 9.87 1.78 5.35
N GLU A 37 10.82 0.94 5.74
CA GLU A 37 11.38 -0.08 4.83
C GLU A 37 11.61 -1.44 5.51
N ARG A 38 11.18 -2.50 4.81
CA ARG A 38 11.70 -3.87 4.93
C ARG A 38 12.56 -4.19 3.71
N GLY A 39 11.98 -4.00 2.53
CA GLY A 39 12.59 -3.53 1.28
C GLY A 39 11.78 -2.31 0.82
N PRO A 40 11.85 -1.87 -0.45
CA PRO A 40 10.90 -0.89 -0.93
C PRO A 40 9.48 -1.52 -0.94
N VAL A 41 8.54 -0.93 -0.21
CA VAL A 41 7.14 -1.38 -0.17
C VAL A 41 6.22 -0.21 -0.54
N PHE A 42 5.89 -0.13 -1.82
CA PHE A 42 5.13 0.99 -2.36
C PHE A 42 3.62 0.83 -2.14
N GLY A 43 2.94 1.96 -2.02
CA GLY A 43 1.48 1.98 -1.81
C GLY A 43 1.02 1.46 -0.45
N SER A 44 1.93 1.28 0.52
CA SER A 44 1.54 0.87 1.88
C SER A 44 0.77 1.98 2.59
N TYR A 45 -0.15 1.59 3.48
CA TYR A 45 -0.84 2.47 4.42
C TYR A 45 -0.15 2.38 5.79
N VAL A 46 0.34 3.51 6.31
CA VAL A 46 1.10 3.53 7.59
C VAL A 46 0.28 4.22 8.69
N VAL A 47 0.14 3.55 9.83
CA VAL A 47 -0.46 4.09 11.07
C VAL A 47 0.45 3.95 12.27
N ASP A 48 0.28 4.85 13.22
CA ASP A 48 0.84 4.74 14.55
C ASP A 48 -0.06 3.91 15.49
N VAL A 49 0.43 3.60 16.70
CA VAL A 49 -0.33 2.78 17.67
C VAL A 49 -1.62 3.44 18.17
N ASN A 50 -1.76 4.76 18.04
CA ASN A 50 -2.97 5.50 18.40
C ASN A 50 -3.97 5.58 17.24
N GLY A 51 -3.66 4.95 16.10
CA GLY A 51 -4.48 4.98 14.88
C GLY A 51 -4.28 6.23 14.04
N GLN A 52 -3.30 7.09 14.35
CA GLN A 52 -2.95 8.23 13.51
C GLN A 52 -2.34 7.72 12.21
N ARG A 53 -2.97 8.02 11.08
CA ARG A 53 -2.47 7.67 9.75
C ARG A 53 -1.45 8.69 9.24
N ALA A 54 -0.47 8.21 8.48
CA ALA A 54 0.50 9.03 7.77
C ALA A 54 0.16 9.18 6.28
N TYR A 55 0.52 10.33 5.71
CA TYR A 55 0.43 10.62 4.28
C TYR A 55 1.63 10.06 3.53
N ASN A 56 1.40 9.27 2.48
CA ASN A 56 2.48 8.83 1.60
C ASN A 56 3.00 10.02 0.78
N LEU A 57 4.33 10.24 0.81
CA LEU A 57 5.03 11.32 0.10
C LEU A 57 5.89 10.82 -1.08
N GLU A 58 5.76 9.55 -1.47
CA GLU A 58 6.62 8.79 -2.40
C GLU A 58 7.92 8.24 -1.77
N ASN A 59 8.57 7.30 -2.47
CA ASN A 59 9.84 6.66 -2.05
C ASN A 59 9.81 6.13 -0.61
N ASN A 60 8.71 5.49 -0.22
CA ASN A 60 8.47 4.95 1.13
C ASN A 60 8.58 5.97 2.27
N THR A 61 8.41 7.25 1.94
CA THR A 61 8.37 8.34 2.92
C THR A 61 6.91 8.61 3.32
N TYR A 62 6.66 8.70 4.62
CA TYR A 62 5.34 8.86 5.19
C TYR A 62 5.34 10.04 6.18
N ARG A 63 4.42 10.98 6.03
CA ARG A 63 4.27 12.15 6.91
C ARG A 63 3.08 12.01 7.83
N PHE A 64 3.34 11.94 9.11
CA PHE A 64 2.35 12.05 10.17
C PHE A 64 2.01 13.51 10.47
N ARG A 65 0.73 13.83 10.75
CA ARG A 65 0.29 15.19 11.14
C ARG A 65 0.93 15.68 12.44
N VAL A 66 1.14 14.76 13.37
CA VAL A 66 1.85 14.92 14.65
C VAL A 66 2.89 13.81 14.73
N ILE A 67 3.94 14.01 15.53
CA ILE A 67 4.94 12.97 15.81
C ILE A 67 4.24 11.63 16.14
N PRO A 68 4.54 10.55 15.41
CA PRO A 68 3.86 9.27 15.61
C PRO A 68 4.24 8.62 16.94
N THR A 69 3.31 7.86 17.51
CA THR A 69 3.60 6.97 18.64
C THR A 69 3.89 5.56 18.13
N TYR A 70 5.05 5.02 18.53
CA TYR A 70 5.50 3.71 18.06
C TYR A 70 4.90 2.55 18.90
N PRO A 71 4.78 1.34 18.32
CA PRO A 71 5.15 0.99 16.94
C PRO A 71 4.24 1.64 15.89
N ILE A 72 4.79 1.81 14.68
CA ILE A 72 3.99 2.11 13.49
C ILE A 72 3.77 0.80 12.71
N THR A 73 2.68 0.70 11.97
CA THR A 73 2.36 -0.47 11.16
C THR A 73 2.08 -0.04 9.73
N ALA A 74 2.78 -0.66 8.78
CA ALA A 74 2.48 -0.56 7.35
C ALA A 74 1.57 -1.73 6.94
N TYR A 75 0.44 -1.42 6.33
CA TYR A 75 -0.56 -2.38 5.86
C TYR A 75 -0.67 -2.32 4.34
N GLY A 76 -0.83 -3.48 3.71
CA GLY A 76 -0.99 -3.58 2.26
C GLY A 76 0.20 -2.98 1.50
N GLY A 77 -0.02 -2.63 0.24
CA GLY A 77 1.03 -2.21 -0.67
C GLY A 77 1.71 -3.38 -1.38
N TYR A 78 2.76 -3.07 -2.13
CA TYR A 78 3.49 -3.99 -2.98
C TYR A 78 4.98 -3.90 -2.66
N ILE A 79 5.57 -5.05 -2.35
CA ILE A 79 7.01 -5.24 -2.29
C ILE A 79 7.51 -5.09 -3.72
N ASP A 80 8.37 -4.09 -3.94
CA ASP A 80 9.06 -3.84 -5.21
C ASP A 80 10.16 -4.90 -5.39
N VAL A 81 9.79 -6.01 -6.01
CA VAL A 81 10.64 -7.20 -6.08
C VAL A 81 11.76 -6.99 -7.10
N ASN A 82 11.44 -6.35 -8.23
CA ASN A 82 12.39 -6.13 -9.31
C ASN A 82 13.26 -4.87 -9.10
N ARG A 83 12.90 -4.00 -8.13
CA ARG A 83 13.59 -2.77 -7.74
C ARG A 83 13.61 -1.70 -8.83
N ASP A 84 12.57 -1.65 -9.66
CA ASP A 84 12.46 -0.67 -10.74
C ASP A 84 11.71 0.61 -10.34
N GLY A 85 11.12 0.64 -9.13
CA GLY A 85 10.40 1.80 -8.63
C GLY A 85 8.95 1.92 -9.13
N ILE A 86 8.44 0.92 -9.86
CA ILE A 86 7.13 0.94 -10.53
C ILE A 86 6.30 -0.24 -10.04
N ILE A 87 5.12 0.03 -9.48
CA ILE A 87 4.19 -1.03 -9.10
C ILE A 87 3.65 -1.72 -10.36
N ASP A 88 4.07 -2.97 -10.61
CA ASP A 88 3.65 -3.73 -11.79
C ASP A 88 3.40 -5.23 -11.52
N GLY A 89 3.33 -6.04 -12.58
CA GLY A 89 3.04 -7.48 -12.47
C GLY A 89 4.21 -8.34 -11.96
N ASN A 90 5.39 -7.74 -11.75
CA ASN A 90 6.57 -8.40 -11.20
C ASN A 90 6.67 -8.21 -9.66
N ASP A 91 5.76 -7.45 -9.06
CA ASP A 91 5.73 -7.17 -7.63
C ASP A 91 4.79 -8.06 -6.86
N THR A 92 5.01 -8.15 -5.55
CA THR A 92 4.22 -9.00 -4.66
C THR A 92 3.51 -8.19 -3.59
N ALA A 93 2.23 -8.45 -3.38
CA ALA A 93 1.46 -7.77 -2.35
C ALA A 93 2.01 -8.06 -0.94
N LEU A 94 2.11 -7.03 -0.10
CA LEU A 94 2.40 -7.20 1.33
C LEU A 94 1.14 -7.73 2.02
N THR A 95 1.09 -9.06 2.22
CA THR A 95 -0.08 -9.75 2.80
C THR A 95 -0.14 -9.70 4.32
N THR A 96 1.01 -9.50 4.98
CA THR A 96 1.13 -9.43 6.44
C THR A 96 1.54 -8.01 6.86
N PRO A 97 0.85 -7.37 7.82
CA PRO A 97 1.22 -6.05 8.28
C PRO A 97 2.66 -5.98 8.80
N LEU A 98 3.39 -4.97 8.37
CA LEU A 98 4.77 -4.73 8.76
C LEU A 98 4.80 -3.77 9.96
N VAL A 99 4.99 -4.34 11.16
CA VAL A 99 5.06 -3.59 12.42
C VAL A 99 6.50 -3.22 12.72
N LEU A 100 6.79 -1.92 12.87
CA LEU A 100 8.14 -1.39 13.06
C LEU A 100 8.19 -0.32 14.15
N ALA A 101 9.32 -0.20 14.83
CA ALA A 101 9.50 0.74 15.93
C ALA A 101 10.89 1.40 15.90
N GLU A 102 10.96 2.74 15.89
CA GLU A 102 12.17 3.50 16.18
C GLU A 102 11.79 4.91 16.63
N GLN A 103 11.97 5.22 17.91
CA GLN A 103 11.40 6.43 18.50
C GLN A 103 12.24 7.69 18.28
N ASN A 104 13.53 7.58 17.95
CA ASN A 104 14.46 8.73 17.98
C ASN A 104 14.93 9.16 16.58
N ARG A 105 14.61 8.38 15.54
CA ARG A 105 15.11 8.57 14.18
C ARG A 105 13.97 8.47 13.17
N ASN A 106 14.22 8.94 11.95
CA ASN A 106 13.23 8.92 10.88
C ASN A 106 13.33 7.70 9.95
N LYS A 107 14.31 6.81 10.14
CA LYS A 107 14.45 5.56 9.39
C LYS A 107 13.91 4.42 10.21
N ILE A 108 12.69 3.99 9.89
CA ILE A 108 11.96 2.96 10.62
C ILE A 108 12.05 1.70 9.77
N THR A 109 12.96 0.80 10.14
CA THR A 109 13.26 -0.42 9.39
C THR A 109 13.19 -1.62 10.31
N ILE A 110 13.23 -2.83 9.76
CA ILE A 110 13.36 -4.05 10.56
C ILE A 110 14.61 -3.97 11.46
N LEU A 111 15.71 -3.45 10.93
CA LEU A 111 16.98 -3.34 11.67
C LEU A 111 16.87 -2.39 12.86
N THR A 112 16.28 -1.19 12.67
CA THR A 112 16.09 -0.24 13.77
C THR A 112 15.07 -0.74 14.78
N THR A 113 14.05 -1.47 14.33
CA THR A 113 13.07 -2.15 15.18
C THR A 113 13.75 -3.17 16.09
N LEU A 114 14.54 -4.10 15.55
CA LEU A 114 15.28 -5.08 16.34
C LEU A 114 16.20 -4.40 17.36
N ALA A 115 16.94 -3.37 16.94
CA ALA A 115 17.84 -2.64 17.83
C ALA A 115 17.11 -1.89 18.96
N SER A 116 15.82 -1.58 18.79
CA SER A 116 14.99 -0.95 19.82
C SER A 116 14.48 -1.93 20.89
N LEU A 117 14.52 -3.24 20.63
CA LEU A 117 13.96 -4.26 21.54
C LEU A 117 14.77 -4.44 22.82
N SER A 118 16.11 -4.33 22.75
CA SER A 118 17.00 -4.37 23.91
C SER A 118 18.42 -3.89 23.58
N ASP A 119 19.15 -3.40 24.58
CA ASP A 119 20.56 -3.02 24.44
C ASP A 119 21.43 -4.20 24.02
N GLU A 120 21.12 -5.41 24.49
CA GLU A 120 21.82 -6.64 24.10
C GLU A 120 21.59 -6.99 22.62
N MET A 121 20.36 -6.85 22.12
CA MET A 121 20.04 -7.04 20.70
C MET A 121 20.80 -6.05 19.84
N LYS A 122 20.75 -4.76 20.19
CA LYS A 122 21.49 -3.70 19.51
C LYS A 122 22.99 -3.99 19.48
N TRP A 123 23.58 -4.36 20.62
CA TRP A 123 25.01 -4.67 20.71
C TRP A 123 25.40 -5.89 19.85
N SER A 124 24.56 -6.93 19.83
CA SER A 124 24.76 -8.10 18.98
C SER A 124 24.75 -7.72 17.50
N ILE A 125 23.73 -6.97 17.04
CA ILE A 125 23.65 -6.48 15.65
C ILE A 125 24.92 -5.70 15.24
N LEU A 126 25.33 -4.72 16.06
CA LEU A 126 26.49 -3.89 15.75
C LEU A 126 27.77 -4.72 15.65
N THR A 127 27.95 -5.68 16.56
CA THR A 127 29.17 -6.49 16.64
C THR A 127 29.21 -7.57 15.57
N THR A 128 28.13 -8.34 15.40
CA THR A 128 28.05 -9.48 14.46
C THR A 128 28.16 -9.03 13.01
N TYR A 129 27.56 -7.89 12.67
CA TYR A 129 27.54 -7.39 11.29
C TYR A 129 28.51 -6.24 11.03
N GLY A 130 29.31 -5.84 12.03
CA GLY A 130 30.31 -4.79 11.91
C GLY A 130 29.70 -3.47 11.44
N LEU A 131 28.61 -3.05 12.10
CA LEU A 131 27.93 -1.78 11.86
C LEU A 131 28.33 -0.78 12.96
N SER A 132 28.51 0.48 12.60
CA SER A 132 28.51 1.57 13.57
C SER A 132 27.09 1.93 13.98
N GLU A 133 26.95 2.60 15.13
CA GLU A 133 25.66 3.10 15.58
C GLU A 133 25.08 4.18 14.64
N GLU A 134 25.93 4.95 13.96
CA GLU A 134 25.51 5.89 12.93
C GLU A 134 24.91 5.16 11.72
N GLU A 135 25.58 4.12 11.24
CA GLU A 135 25.09 3.30 10.12
C GLU A 135 23.77 2.60 10.44
N LEU A 136 23.62 2.09 11.66
CA LEU A 136 22.38 1.45 12.14
C LEU A 136 21.15 2.33 11.93
N PHE A 137 21.28 3.64 12.14
CA PHE A 137 20.17 4.59 12.10
C PHE A 137 20.07 5.40 10.80
N THR A 138 21.01 5.24 9.87
CA THR A 138 21.05 6.00 8.61
C THR A 138 20.89 5.13 7.37
N LEU A 139 21.37 3.87 7.42
CA LEU A 139 21.24 2.93 6.32
C LEU A 139 19.83 2.35 6.26
N ILE A 140 19.38 2.06 5.04
CA ILE A 140 18.09 1.44 4.76
C ILE A 140 18.29 0.29 3.76
N PRO A 141 17.39 -0.71 3.72
CA PRO A 141 17.45 -1.84 2.80
C PRO A 141 17.66 -1.45 1.33
N SER A 142 17.06 -0.35 0.86
CA SER A 142 17.21 0.12 -0.51
C SER A 142 18.62 0.65 -0.85
N THR A 143 19.47 0.94 0.14
CA THR A 143 20.81 1.54 -0.06
C THR A 143 21.96 0.71 0.51
N SER A 144 21.66 -0.37 1.23
CA SER A 144 22.68 -1.22 1.86
C SER A 144 22.31 -2.69 1.76
N LEU A 145 23.12 -3.44 1.01
CA LEU A 145 22.98 -4.90 0.87
C LEU A 145 23.02 -5.62 2.22
N LYS A 146 23.84 -5.15 3.16
CA LYS A 146 23.94 -5.74 4.49
C LYS A 146 22.64 -5.55 5.28
N VAL A 147 22.04 -4.36 5.21
CA VAL A 147 20.76 -4.08 5.88
C VAL A 147 19.62 -4.83 5.18
N SER A 148 19.66 -4.94 3.85
CA SER A 148 18.70 -5.77 3.08
C SER A 148 18.78 -7.23 3.53
N ALA A 149 19.97 -7.84 3.59
CA ALA A 149 20.12 -9.24 4.01
C ALA A 149 19.52 -9.53 5.39
N ILE A 150 19.75 -8.63 6.37
CA ILE A 150 19.17 -8.77 7.71
C ILE A 150 17.64 -8.65 7.65
N SER A 151 17.15 -7.65 6.92
CA SER A 151 15.72 -7.37 6.78
C SER A 151 14.97 -8.52 6.12
N ASP A 152 15.54 -9.08 5.04
CA ASP A 152 14.96 -10.14 4.24
C ASP A 152 14.79 -11.42 5.06
N GLU A 153 15.86 -11.85 5.75
CA GLU A 153 15.85 -13.07 6.57
C GLU A 153 14.95 -12.95 7.81
N VAL A 154 14.96 -11.79 8.46
CA VAL A 154 14.10 -11.54 9.62
C VAL A 154 12.63 -11.53 9.21
N PHE A 155 12.30 -10.87 8.10
CA PHE A 155 10.93 -10.88 7.60
C PHE A 155 10.49 -12.28 7.18
N LYS A 156 11.36 -13.05 6.50
CA LYS A 156 11.10 -14.46 6.18
C LYS A 156 10.70 -15.23 7.43
N TYR A 157 11.52 -15.14 8.48
CA TYR A 157 11.24 -15.79 9.76
C TYR A 157 9.88 -15.37 10.33
N CYS A 158 9.57 -14.07 10.32
CA CYS A 158 8.28 -13.54 10.78
C CYS A 158 7.09 -14.18 10.03
N ILE A 159 7.17 -14.26 8.70
CA ILE A 159 6.12 -14.86 7.87
C ILE A 159 5.96 -16.36 8.15
N GLU A 160 7.06 -17.11 8.13
CA GLU A 160 7.04 -18.57 8.34
C GLU A 160 6.52 -18.98 9.72
N ASN A 161 6.76 -18.15 10.73
CA ASN A 161 6.38 -18.43 12.12
C ASN A 161 5.14 -17.66 12.56
N ASN A 162 4.54 -16.84 11.69
CA ASN A 162 3.40 -15.99 11.98
C ASN A 162 3.60 -15.13 13.25
N VAL A 163 4.74 -14.44 13.29
CA VAL A 163 5.13 -13.50 14.36
C VAL A 163 5.50 -12.15 13.76
N THR A 164 5.60 -11.13 14.60
CA THR A 164 6.07 -9.79 14.19
C THR A 164 7.53 -9.59 14.59
N VAL A 165 8.16 -8.52 14.07
CA VAL A 165 9.54 -8.18 14.45
C VAL A 165 9.67 -7.91 15.96
N GLU A 166 8.62 -7.38 16.58
CA GLU A 166 8.58 -7.09 18.02
C GLU A 166 8.62 -8.37 18.89
N ASP A 167 8.24 -9.52 18.33
CA ASP A 167 8.26 -10.80 19.04
C ASP A 167 9.66 -11.46 19.05
N ILE A 168 10.62 -10.92 18.29
CA ILE A 168 11.95 -11.52 18.14
C ILE A 168 12.82 -11.21 19.36
N ASN A 169 13.27 -12.25 20.05
CA ASN A 169 14.27 -12.15 21.11
C ASN A 169 15.69 -12.48 20.58
N LEU A 170 16.72 -12.15 21.37
CA LEU A 170 18.11 -12.36 21.00
C LEU A 170 18.42 -13.81 20.62
N SER A 171 17.90 -14.80 21.34
CA SER A 171 18.14 -16.21 21.00
C SER A 171 17.57 -16.60 19.64
N THR A 172 16.42 -16.04 19.27
CA THR A 172 15.78 -16.26 17.96
C THR A 172 16.57 -15.55 16.87
N PHE A 173 16.95 -14.29 17.08
CA PHE A 173 17.78 -13.56 16.13
C PHE A 173 19.11 -14.28 15.86
N SER A 174 19.76 -14.81 16.90
CA SER A 174 21.00 -15.57 16.75
C SER A 174 20.87 -16.86 15.95
N THR A 175 19.67 -17.46 15.83
CA THR A 175 19.50 -18.61 14.91
C THR A 175 19.52 -18.20 13.45
N LEU A 176 19.21 -16.94 13.13
CA LEU A 176 19.21 -16.40 11.76
C LEU A 176 20.60 -15.95 11.29
N GLU A 177 21.56 -15.81 12.21
CA GLU A 177 22.88 -15.23 11.90
C GLU A 177 23.61 -15.96 10.78
N THR A 178 23.51 -17.29 10.70
CA THR A 178 24.19 -18.08 9.67
C THR A 178 23.63 -17.77 8.29
N ASP A 179 22.31 -17.73 8.15
CA ASP A 179 21.64 -17.49 6.87
C ASP A 179 21.87 -16.05 6.39
N ILE A 180 21.78 -15.07 7.31
CA ILE A 180 22.13 -13.68 7.03
C ILE A 180 23.58 -13.56 6.53
N GLN A 181 24.54 -14.24 7.18
CA GLN A 181 25.95 -14.19 6.77
C GLN A 181 26.19 -14.88 5.42
N ASN A 182 25.43 -15.93 5.10
CA ASN A 182 25.49 -16.57 3.79
C ASN A 182 25.00 -15.63 2.69
N ILE A 183 23.91 -14.90 2.92
CA ILE A 183 23.40 -13.87 2.00
C ILE A 183 24.46 -12.76 1.82
N ILE A 184 25.00 -12.21 2.91
CA ILE A 184 26.05 -11.17 2.87
C ILE A 184 27.30 -11.67 2.11
N THR A 185 27.70 -12.91 2.32
CA THR A 185 28.85 -13.51 1.63
C THR A 185 28.59 -13.67 0.13
N THR A 186 27.35 -14.04 -0.23
CA THR A 186 26.91 -14.11 -1.64
C THR A 186 27.01 -12.73 -2.29
N TYR A 187 26.53 -11.69 -1.59
CA TYR A 187 26.63 -10.30 -2.04
C TYR A 187 28.08 -9.85 -2.23
N ALA A 188 28.97 -10.17 -1.29
CA ALA A 188 30.38 -9.79 -1.35
C ALA A 188 31.16 -10.50 -2.47
N ASN A 189 30.70 -11.66 -2.94
CA ASN A 189 31.36 -12.45 -3.99
C ASN A 189 30.81 -12.18 -5.39
N SER A 190 29.71 -11.45 -5.54
CA SER A 190 29.14 -11.11 -6.83
C SER A 190 29.89 -9.95 -7.50
N THR A 191 29.90 -9.94 -8.83
CA THR A 191 30.39 -8.83 -9.66
C THR A 191 29.28 -7.92 -10.17
N ASP A 192 28.02 -8.28 -9.88
CA ASP A 192 26.84 -7.58 -10.37
C ASP A 192 26.62 -6.28 -9.58
N SER A 193 25.74 -5.40 -10.08
CA SER A 193 25.38 -4.17 -9.37
C SER A 193 24.59 -4.47 -8.10
N LEU A 194 24.59 -3.53 -7.14
CA LEU A 194 23.84 -3.67 -5.89
C LEU A 194 22.35 -3.96 -6.13
N VAL A 195 21.77 -3.32 -7.15
CA VAL A 195 20.36 -3.50 -7.52
C VAL A 195 20.14 -4.92 -8.03
N GLU A 196 20.93 -5.39 -8.99
CA GLU A 196 20.79 -6.75 -9.56
C GLU A 196 20.91 -7.85 -8.48
N ILE A 197 21.87 -7.70 -7.56
CA ILE A 197 22.07 -8.64 -6.46
C ILE A 197 20.86 -8.65 -5.51
N ALA A 198 20.39 -7.47 -5.10
CA ALA A 198 19.28 -7.34 -4.16
C ALA A 198 17.95 -7.79 -4.78
N THR A 199 17.74 -7.52 -6.08
CA THR A 199 16.61 -8.01 -6.86
C THR A 199 16.61 -9.54 -6.93
N ALA A 200 17.75 -10.16 -7.25
CA ALA A 200 17.85 -11.62 -7.32
C ALA A 200 17.52 -12.30 -5.99
N ASN A 201 17.96 -11.72 -4.87
CA ASN A 201 17.64 -12.24 -3.54
C ASN A 201 16.16 -12.06 -3.18
N GLU A 202 15.59 -10.89 -3.48
CA GLU A 202 14.17 -10.61 -3.22
C GLU A 202 13.26 -11.54 -4.03
N ILE A 203 13.59 -11.79 -5.31
CA ILE A 203 12.89 -12.79 -6.16
C ILE A 203 12.96 -14.18 -5.50
N ALA A 204 14.15 -14.62 -5.10
CA ALA A 204 14.33 -15.94 -4.50
C ALA A 204 13.54 -16.09 -3.19
N LEU A 205 13.50 -15.04 -2.37
CA LEU A 205 12.73 -15.01 -1.14
C LEU A 205 11.22 -15.08 -1.42
N VAL A 206 10.73 -14.24 -2.33
CA VAL A 206 9.31 -14.20 -2.70
C VAL A 206 8.87 -15.54 -3.29
N ASP A 207 9.71 -16.16 -4.13
CA ASP A 207 9.47 -17.50 -4.64
C ASP A 207 9.41 -18.54 -3.51
N GLU A 208 10.38 -18.51 -2.58
CA GLU A 208 10.38 -19.42 -1.42
C GLU A 208 9.12 -19.25 -0.56
N LEU A 209 8.68 -18.02 -0.32
CA LEU A 209 7.46 -17.71 0.44
C LEU A 209 6.17 -18.02 -0.35
N ASN A 210 6.21 -18.06 -1.69
CA ASN A 210 5.08 -18.41 -2.57
C ASN A 210 5.05 -19.89 -2.99
N ILE A 211 6.05 -20.70 -2.64
CA ILE A 211 6.06 -22.15 -2.92
C ILE A 211 5.49 -22.92 -1.73
N THR A 212 4.18 -23.20 -1.79
CA THR A 212 3.62 -24.50 -1.36
C THR A 212 2.28 -24.80 -2.05
N LEU A 213 2.36 -25.27 -3.29
CA LEU A 213 1.47 -26.31 -3.83
C LEU A 213 2.33 -27.33 -4.57
N ASP A 214 2.95 -28.20 -3.75
CA ASP A 214 3.13 -29.63 -3.97
C ASP A 214 3.39 -30.11 -5.42
N ASP A 215 4.65 -30.11 -5.83
CA ASP A 215 5.14 -30.99 -6.89
C ASP A 215 5.90 -32.15 -6.23
N THR A 216 5.20 -32.97 -5.42
CA THR A 216 5.42 -34.44 -5.26
C THR A 216 4.60 -35.04 -4.11
N ASP A 217 3.28 -35.24 -4.26
CA ASP A 217 2.68 -36.50 -3.83
C ASP A 217 1.36 -36.84 -4.52
N ALA A 218 1.37 -37.95 -5.24
CA ALA A 218 0.23 -38.48 -5.96
C ALA A 218 -0.63 -39.35 -5.03
N ASN A 219 -1.25 -38.83 -3.96
CA ASN A 219 -2.27 -39.62 -3.25
C ASN A 219 -3.16 -38.92 -2.19
N LEU A 220 -3.97 -37.91 -2.50
CA LEU A 220 -5.00 -37.45 -1.53
C LEU A 220 -6.33 -37.08 -2.20
N THR A 221 -7.17 -38.09 -2.46
CA THR A 221 -8.55 -37.94 -2.91
C THR A 221 -9.59 -38.06 -1.78
N GLU A 222 -9.23 -37.89 -0.50
CA GLU A 222 -10.15 -38.21 0.62
C GLU A 222 -10.20 -37.23 1.80
N VAL A 223 -9.80 -35.96 1.68
CA VAL A 223 -9.88 -35.00 2.83
C VAL A 223 -10.53 -33.65 2.50
N SER A 224 -11.47 -33.61 1.54
CA SER A 224 -12.25 -32.38 1.29
C SER A 224 -13.53 -32.24 2.10
N ASN A 225 -13.86 -33.18 3.00
CA ASN A 225 -15.19 -33.24 3.64
C ASN A 225 -15.22 -33.05 5.17
N THR A 226 -14.14 -32.61 5.83
CA THR A 226 -14.14 -32.51 7.32
C THR A 226 -13.77 -31.13 7.89
N ILE A 227 -13.57 -30.10 7.07
CA ILE A 227 -13.30 -28.72 7.55
C ILE A 227 -14.42 -27.79 7.11
N THR A 228 -15.65 -28.05 7.56
CA THR A 228 -16.79 -27.13 7.33
C THR A 228 -17.53 -26.77 8.62
N GLN A 229 -16.90 -26.91 9.80
CA GLN A 229 -17.43 -26.32 11.03
C GLN A 229 -16.32 -25.85 11.96
N SER A 230 -16.39 -24.57 12.34
CA SER A 230 -15.60 -23.83 13.34
C SER A 230 -14.43 -23.01 12.82
N THR A 231 -14.73 -21.89 12.15
CA THR A 231 -14.39 -20.49 12.56
C THR A 231 -14.82 -19.55 11.44
N THR A 232 -16.09 -19.14 11.44
CA THR A 232 -16.56 -17.97 10.69
C THR A 232 -16.55 -16.77 11.61
N GLN A 233 -15.42 -16.07 11.70
CA GLN A 233 -15.46 -14.60 11.79
C GLN A 233 -15.46 -14.12 10.35
N THR A 234 -16.57 -13.50 9.95
CA THR A 234 -16.80 -13.03 8.59
C THR A 234 -15.98 -11.76 8.34
N ASN A 235 -15.02 -11.83 7.43
CA ASN A 235 -14.36 -10.67 6.82
C ASN A 235 -15.33 -9.93 5.89
N ASP A 236 -16.44 -9.41 6.43
CA ASP A 236 -17.37 -8.55 5.68
C ASP A 236 -16.89 -7.10 5.81
N PRO A 237 -16.42 -6.46 4.71
CA PRO A 237 -15.97 -5.07 4.72
C PRO A 237 -17.01 -4.09 5.29
N THR A 238 -18.29 -4.43 5.15
CA THR A 238 -19.41 -3.63 5.66
C THR A 238 -19.51 -3.67 7.19
N LEU A 239 -19.15 -4.80 7.81
CA LEU A 239 -19.13 -4.93 9.27
C LEU A 239 -17.95 -4.17 9.87
N MET A 240 -16.79 -4.20 9.21
CA MET A 240 -15.63 -3.39 9.61
C MET A 240 -15.96 -1.90 9.50
N LEU A 241 -16.53 -1.44 8.38
CA LEU A 241 -16.86 -0.04 8.18
C LEU A 241 -17.89 0.51 9.20
N ASN A 242 -18.90 -0.29 9.53
CA ASN A 242 -19.91 0.07 10.54
C ASN A 242 -19.36 0.06 11.98
N SER A 243 -18.25 -0.62 12.23
CA SER A 243 -17.58 -0.62 13.54
C SER A 243 -16.71 0.62 13.78
N MET A 244 -16.35 1.35 12.72
CA MET A 244 -15.57 2.59 12.81
C MET A 244 -16.43 3.75 13.32
N PRO A 245 -15.84 4.72 14.06
CA PRO A 245 -16.57 5.88 14.55
C PRO A 245 -17.19 6.70 13.41
N LEU A 246 -18.23 7.47 13.74
CA LEU A 246 -18.80 8.47 12.84
C LEU A 246 -17.98 9.76 12.95
N TYR A 247 -17.54 10.27 11.81
CA TYR A 247 -16.85 11.56 11.72
C TYR A 247 -17.86 12.67 11.39
N THR A 248 -17.48 13.93 11.62
CA THR A 248 -18.27 15.05 11.11
C THR A 248 -17.78 15.39 9.71
N LEU A 249 -18.61 15.14 8.70
CA LEU A 249 -18.26 15.44 7.30
C LEU A 249 -18.51 16.90 6.95
N THR A 250 -17.56 17.51 6.23
CA THR A 250 -17.77 18.77 5.52
C THR A 250 -18.75 18.58 4.37
N ASP A 251 -19.34 19.67 3.87
CA ASP A 251 -20.25 19.57 2.71
C ASP A 251 -19.51 19.17 1.43
N GLU A 252 -18.22 19.51 1.33
CA GLU A 252 -17.34 19.07 0.25
C GLU A 252 -17.09 17.56 0.29
N GLN A 253 -16.83 16.98 1.46
CA GLN A 253 -16.67 15.52 1.61
C GLN A 253 -17.97 14.76 1.27
N LYS A 254 -19.13 15.29 1.67
CA LYS A 254 -20.44 14.69 1.32
C LYS A 254 -20.68 14.76 -0.19
N ALA A 255 -20.39 15.89 -0.83
CA ALA A 255 -20.51 16.04 -2.27
C ALA A 255 -19.53 15.10 -2.99
N GLY A 256 -18.30 14.97 -2.48
CA GLY A 256 -17.29 14.04 -2.96
C GLY A 256 -17.76 12.59 -2.94
N LEU A 257 -18.41 12.12 -1.86
CA LEU A 257 -18.97 10.76 -1.80
C LEU A 257 -20.06 10.51 -2.84
N VAL A 258 -20.95 11.49 -3.04
CA VAL A 258 -22.02 11.41 -4.05
C VAL A 258 -21.43 11.40 -5.46
N PHE A 259 -20.36 12.17 -5.68
CA PHE A 259 -19.58 12.17 -6.91
C PHE A 259 -18.93 10.82 -7.15
N MET A 260 -18.14 10.30 -6.20
CA MET A 260 -17.43 9.02 -6.35
C MET A 260 -18.40 7.86 -6.62
N TYR A 261 -19.55 7.79 -5.93
CA TYR A 261 -20.54 6.76 -6.23
C TYR A 261 -21.02 6.80 -7.70
N GLN A 262 -21.22 8.00 -8.24
CA GLN A 262 -21.65 8.16 -9.62
C GLN A 262 -20.51 8.00 -10.63
N GLU A 263 -19.27 8.30 -10.26
CA GLU A 263 -18.08 8.08 -11.09
C GLU A 263 -17.79 6.59 -11.28
N GLU A 264 -17.77 5.80 -10.21
CA GLU A 264 -17.68 4.32 -10.27
C GLU A 264 -18.83 3.73 -11.12
N LYS A 265 -20.01 4.36 -11.04
CA LYS A 265 -21.15 4.01 -11.90
C LYS A 265 -20.91 4.34 -13.38
N VAL A 266 -20.23 5.46 -13.69
CA VAL A 266 -19.80 5.77 -15.07
C VAL A 266 -18.91 4.66 -15.58
N ALA A 267 -17.88 4.28 -14.82
CA ALA A 267 -16.95 3.20 -15.18
C ALA A 267 -17.72 1.88 -15.44
N ARG A 268 -18.54 1.44 -14.48
CA ARG A 268 -19.39 0.24 -14.61
C ARG A 268 -20.28 0.25 -15.85
N ASP A 269 -20.99 1.36 -16.08
CA ASP A 269 -21.97 1.48 -17.17
C ASP A 269 -21.29 1.57 -18.54
N VAL A 270 -20.14 2.26 -18.63
CA VAL A 270 -19.29 2.29 -19.83
C VAL A 270 -18.80 0.88 -20.14
N TYR A 271 -18.25 0.16 -19.18
CA TYR A 271 -17.69 -1.17 -19.39
C TYR A 271 -18.75 -2.20 -19.77
N ASN A 272 -19.92 -2.18 -19.12
CA ASN A 272 -21.03 -3.02 -19.55
C ASN A 272 -21.45 -2.73 -21.00
N THR A 273 -21.51 -1.45 -21.39
CA THR A 273 -21.85 -1.06 -22.76
C THR A 273 -20.78 -1.51 -23.76
N MET A 274 -19.50 -1.34 -23.44
CA MET A 274 -18.39 -1.78 -24.29
C MET A 274 -18.32 -3.31 -24.40
N TYR A 275 -18.64 -4.05 -23.32
CA TYR A 275 -18.74 -5.50 -23.36
C TYR A 275 -19.84 -5.97 -24.32
N VAL A 276 -21.05 -5.38 -24.22
CA VAL A 276 -22.15 -5.73 -25.12
C VAL A 276 -21.78 -5.48 -26.58
N LYS A 277 -21.05 -4.39 -26.86
CA LYS A 277 -20.67 -4.03 -28.23
C LYS A 277 -19.52 -4.85 -28.79
N TRP A 278 -18.46 -5.08 -28.02
CA TRP A 278 -17.19 -5.62 -28.51
C TRP A 278 -16.88 -7.03 -28.00
N GLY A 279 -17.57 -7.51 -26.97
CA GLY A 279 -17.47 -8.89 -26.47
C GLY A 279 -16.20 -9.24 -25.67
N SER A 280 -15.31 -8.27 -25.42
CA SER A 280 -14.07 -8.55 -24.68
C SER A 280 -14.32 -8.76 -23.18
N LYS A 281 -13.81 -9.87 -22.64
CA LYS A 281 -14.02 -10.27 -21.24
C LYS A 281 -13.42 -9.28 -20.23
N VAL A 282 -12.42 -8.50 -20.62
CA VAL A 282 -11.82 -7.48 -19.72
C VAL A 282 -12.88 -6.51 -19.22
N PHE A 283 -13.74 -6.01 -20.12
CA PHE A 283 -14.86 -5.13 -19.76
C PHE A 283 -15.86 -5.81 -18.81
N ALA A 284 -16.23 -7.07 -19.08
CA ALA A 284 -17.19 -7.78 -18.23
C ALA A 284 -16.64 -8.11 -16.84
N ASN A 285 -15.33 -8.34 -16.72
CA ASN A 285 -14.70 -8.63 -15.45
C ASN A 285 -14.53 -7.36 -14.62
N ILE A 286 -14.05 -6.28 -15.23
CA ILE A 286 -13.83 -5.00 -14.55
C ILE A 286 -15.17 -4.36 -14.17
N ALA A 287 -16.20 -4.42 -15.02
CA ALA A 287 -17.55 -3.96 -14.65
C ALA A 287 -18.13 -4.63 -13.37
N LYS A 288 -17.71 -5.86 -13.03
CA LYS A 288 -18.09 -6.50 -11.76
C LYS A 288 -17.30 -5.95 -10.58
N SER A 289 -16.05 -5.56 -10.80
CA SER A 289 -15.24 -4.85 -9.82
C SER A 289 -15.85 -3.48 -9.51
N GLU A 290 -16.23 -2.72 -10.54
CA GLU A 290 -16.88 -1.41 -10.35
C GLU A 290 -18.20 -1.50 -9.59
N GLN A 291 -18.95 -2.59 -9.77
CA GLN A 291 -20.13 -2.82 -8.92
C GLN A 291 -19.74 -2.95 -7.44
N SER A 292 -18.62 -3.62 -7.15
CA SER A 292 -18.12 -3.78 -5.78
C SER A 292 -17.62 -2.44 -5.22
N HIS A 293 -17.00 -1.59 -6.06
CA HIS A 293 -16.63 -0.23 -5.68
C HIS A 293 -17.85 0.64 -5.37
N MET A 294 -18.86 0.64 -6.24
CA MET A 294 -20.14 1.32 -6.00
C MET A 294 -20.79 0.86 -4.69
N ASP A 295 -20.79 -0.44 -4.41
CA ASP A 295 -21.35 -1.00 -3.18
C ASP A 295 -20.58 -0.52 -1.94
N ALA A 296 -19.25 -0.39 -2.04
CA ALA A 296 -18.42 0.14 -0.96
C ALA A 296 -18.70 1.63 -0.69
N VAL A 297 -18.77 2.47 -1.72
CA VAL A 297 -19.13 3.90 -1.54
C VAL A 297 -20.56 4.04 -1.03
N LYS A 298 -21.49 3.21 -1.51
CA LYS A 298 -22.87 3.17 -1.01
C LYS A 298 -22.94 2.84 0.47
N ALA A 299 -22.09 1.95 0.97
CA ALA A 299 -22.03 1.64 2.40
C ALA A 299 -21.66 2.90 3.22
N ILE A 300 -20.74 3.73 2.72
CA ILE A 300 -20.40 5.03 3.33
C ILE A 300 -21.58 6.00 3.27
N LEU A 301 -22.22 6.16 2.10
CA LEU A 301 -23.40 7.02 1.96
C LEU A 301 -24.49 6.65 2.98
N VAL A 302 -24.77 5.35 3.14
CA VAL A 302 -25.73 4.84 4.12
C VAL A 302 -25.26 5.11 5.55
N LYS A 303 -23.99 4.85 5.88
CA LYS A 303 -23.41 5.12 7.21
C LYS A 303 -23.60 6.58 7.63
N TYR A 304 -23.41 7.51 6.70
CA TYR A 304 -23.58 8.95 6.93
C TYR A 304 -24.99 9.47 6.67
N SER A 305 -25.97 8.60 6.43
CA SER A 305 -27.36 8.96 6.14
C SER A 305 -27.51 9.93 4.96
N LEU A 306 -26.65 9.80 3.95
CA LEU A 306 -26.71 10.51 2.69
C LEU A 306 -27.63 9.78 1.71
N GLU A 307 -28.29 10.53 0.83
CA GLU A 307 -29.10 9.95 -0.24
C GLU A 307 -28.20 9.21 -1.23
N VAL A 308 -28.58 7.98 -1.59
CA VAL A 308 -27.86 7.17 -2.57
C VAL A 308 -28.43 7.49 -3.96
N PRO A 309 -27.59 7.98 -4.91
CA PRO A 309 -28.04 8.30 -6.26
C PRO A 309 -28.67 7.11 -6.99
N SER A 310 -29.53 7.41 -7.96
CA SER A 310 -30.23 6.40 -8.77
C SER A 310 -29.27 5.45 -9.52
N ASP A 311 -29.53 4.14 -9.42
CA ASP A 311 -28.76 3.11 -10.12
C ASP A 311 -29.37 2.69 -11.47
N VAL A 312 -29.89 3.66 -12.23
CA VAL A 312 -30.39 3.42 -13.60
C VAL A 312 -29.22 3.56 -14.58
N ALA A 313 -28.98 2.51 -15.38
CA ALA A 313 -27.84 2.45 -16.29
C ALA A 313 -27.83 3.63 -17.30
N GLY A 314 -26.68 4.28 -17.44
CA GLY A 314 -26.45 5.38 -18.39
C GLY A 314 -27.10 6.73 -18.02
N THR A 315 -27.74 6.82 -16.85
CA THR A 315 -28.30 8.07 -16.32
C THR A 315 -27.56 8.51 -15.07
N PHE A 316 -27.24 9.80 -14.98
CA PHE A 316 -26.50 10.41 -13.88
C PHE A 316 -27.17 11.71 -13.43
N GLU A 317 -27.15 11.98 -12.13
CA GLU A 317 -27.73 13.18 -11.52
C GLU A 317 -26.81 14.39 -11.70
N LEU A 318 -25.48 14.16 -11.71
CA LEU A 318 -24.48 15.18 -11.98
C LEU A 318 -24.29 15.34 -13.49
N GLU A 319 -24.52 16.57 -13.99
CA GLU A 319 -24.43 16.89 -15.43
C GLU A 319 -23.04 16.61 -16.02
N GLU A 320 -21.98 16.81 -15.22
CA GLU A 320 -20.61 16.53 -15.62
C GLU A 320 -20.37 15.04 -15.88
N LEU A 321 -20.89 14.16 -15.01
CA LEU A 321 -20.79 12.71 -15.17
C LEU A 321 -21.69 12.19 -16.30
N GLN A 322 -22.86 12.81 -16.51
CA GLN A 322 -23.70 12.51 -17.68
C GLN A 322 -22.99 12.86 -18.99
N THR A 323 -22.25 13.98 -19.00
CA THR A 323 -21.46 14.43 -20.15
C THR A 323 -20.25 13.53 -20.38
N LEU A 324 -19.56 13.14 -19.31
CA LEU A 324 -18.44 12.22 -19.33
C LEU A 324 -18.87 10.87 -19.93
N TYR A 325 -19.92 10.26 -19.38
CA TYR A 325 -20.49 9.00 -19.90
C TYR A 325 -20.79 9.09 -21.40
N THR A 326 -21.52 10.13 -21.82
CA THR A 326 -21.90 10.29 -23.24
C THR A 326 -20.68 10.41 -24.15
N THR A 327 -19.64 11.11 -23.69
CA THR A 327 -18.38 11.29 -24.42
C THR A 327 -17.62 9.97 -24.55
N LEU A 328 -17.45 9.23 -23.44
CA LEU A 328 -16.76 7.96 -23.40
C LEU A 328 -17.46 6.90 -24.27
N ILE A 329 -18.80 6.85 -24.23
CA ILE A 329 -19.58 6.00 -25.13
C ILE A 329 -19.34 6.37 -26.60
N GLY A 330 -19.32 7.66 -26.93
CA GLY A 330 -19.01 8.14 -28.27
C GLY A 330 -17.62 7.68 -28.77
N MET A 331 -16.60 7.82 -27.93
CA MET A 331 -15.22 7.40 -28.21
C MET A 331 -15.11 5.88 -28.37
N GLY A 332 -15.60 5.12 -27.39
CA GLY A 332 -15.49 3.66 -27.40
C GLY A 332 -16.33 2.99 -28.49
N ASN A 333 -17.31 3.70 -29.04
CA ASN A 333 -18.10 3.24 -30.16
C ASN A 333 -17.36 3.25 -31.52
N VAL A 334 -16.22 3.93 -31.61
CA VAL A 334 -15.45 4.07 -32.86
C VAL A 334 -14.80 2.75 -33.28
N SER A 335 -14.11 2.07 -32.36
CA SER A 335 -13.50 0.76 -32.60
C SER A 335 -13.23 0.03 -31.29
N SER A 336 -12.98 -1.28 -31.34
CA SER A 336 -12.60 -2.07 -30.15
C SER A 336 -11.32 -1.54 -29.49
N ASN A 337 -10.37 -1.03 -30.28
CA ASN A 337 -9.14 -0.43 -29.76
C ASN A 337 -9.41 0.91 -29.05
N GLU A 338 -10.28 1.75 -29.61
CA GLU A 338 -10.68 3.00 -28.93
C GLU A 338 -11.48 2.71 -27.66
N ALA A 339 -12.25 1.62 -27.61
CA ALA A 339 -12.89 1.18 -26.37
C ALA A 339 -11.88 0.80 -25.27
N MET A 340 -10.76 0.14 -25.62
CA MET A 340 -9.72 -0.18 -24.63
C MET A 340 -9.04 1.09 -24.09
N LYS A 341 -8.79 2.07 -24.96
CA LYS A 341 -8.29 3.38 -24.54
C LYS A 341 -9.28 4.16 -23.68
N VAL A 342 -10.58 4.00 -23.92
CA VAL A 342 -11.62 4.52 -23.02
C VAL A 342 -11.51 3.89 -21.63
N GLY A 343 -11.22 2.59 -21.54
CA GLY A 343 -10.90 1.93 -20.27
C GLY A 343 -9.71 2.59 -19.57
N VAL A 344 -8.58 2.74 -20.26
CA VAL A 344 -7.40 3.45 -19.72
C VAL A 344 -7.76 4.85 -19.21
N LEU A 345 -8.48 5.64 -20.01
CA LEU A 345 -8.84 7.01 -19.65
C LEU A 345 -9.75 7.10 -18.42
N VAL A 346 -10.70 6.18 -18.28
CA VAL A 346 -11.57 6.12 -17.10
C VAL A 346 -10.72 5.86 -15.86
N GLU A 347 -9.87 4.84 -15.87
CA GLU A 347 -9.06 4.49 -14.70
C GLU A 347 -8.04 5.57 -14.33
N GLU A 348 -7.44 6.25 -15.31
CA GLU A 348 -6.57 7.41 -15.06
C GLU A 348 -7.33 8.57 -14.40
N THR A 349 -8.60 8.76 -14.77
CA THR A 349 -9.46 9.80 -14.19
C THR A 349 -9.84 9.44 -12.75
N ASP A 350 -10.30 8.20 -12.53
CA ASP A 350 -10.69 7.70 -11.20
C ASP A 350 -9.49 7.76 -10.23
N ILE A 351 -8.30 7.34 -10.66
CA ILE A 351 -7.07 7.43 -9.86
C ILE A 351 -6.78 8.89 -9.45
N ALA A 352 -6.87 9.84 -10.38
CA ALA A 352 -6.59 11.24 -10.10
C ALA A 352 -7.59 11.84 -9.10
N ASP A 353 -8.89 11.57 -9.29
CA ASP A 353 -9.95 12.06 -8.44
C ASP A 353 -9.92 11.44 -7.03
N LEU A 354 -9.59 10.15 -6.93
CA LEU A 354 -9.37 9.45 -5.66
C LEU A 354 -8.18 10.04 -4.89
N ILE A 355 -7.04 10.24 -5.54
CA ILE A 355 -5.85 10.84 -4.92
C ILE A 355 -6.17 12.24 -4.39
N GLU A 356 -6.89 13.07 -5.17
CA GLU A 356 -7.30 14.41 -4.74
C GLU A 356 -8.22 14.36 -3.51
N ARG A 357 -9.24 13.50 -3.53
CA ARG A 357 -10.26 13.43 -2.47
C ARG A 357 -9.76 12.78 -1.19
N MET A 358 -8.70 11.98 -1.25
CA MET A 358 -8.11 11.32 -0.09
C MET A 358 -7.33 12.27 0.83
N VAL A 359 -6.82 13.40 0.34
CA VAL A 359 -5.93 14.30 1.11
C VAL A 359 -6.52 14.72 2.47
N ASP A 360 -7.83 14.97 2.51
CA ASP A 360 -8.57 15.40 3.70
C ASP A 360 -9.75 14.48 4.03
N ALA A 361 -9.75 13.23 3.53
CA ALA A 361 -10.78 12.27 3.86
C ALA A 361 -10.68 11.83 5.34
N PRO A 362 -11.81 11.66 6.06
CA PRO A 362 -11.83 10.94 7.34
C PRO A 362 -11.46 9.47 7.13
N ASP A 363 -10.93 8.83 8.17
CA ASP A 363 -10.32 7.49 8.06
C ASP A 363 -11.26 6.45 7.42
N ASP A 364 -12.56 6.50 7.71
CA ASP A 364 -13.53 5.53 7.19
C ASP A 364 -13.84 5.73 5.70
N ILE A 365 -13.79 6.97 5.21
CA ILE A 365 -13.86 7.30 3.78
C ILE A 365 -12.55 6.95 3.09
N GLU A 366 -11.41 7.30 3.70
CA GLU A 366 -10.09 7.07 3.13
C GLU A 366 -9.80 5.58 2.91
N ILE A 367 -10.23 4.70 3.83
CA ILE A 367 -10.10 3.25 3.65
C ILE A 367 -10.84 2.76 2.40
N VAL A 368 -12.06 3.26 2.19
CA VAL A 368 -12.84 2.92 1.00
C VAL A 368 -12.15 3.48 -0.26
N TYR A 369 -11.75 4.74 -0.25
CA TYR A 369 -11.06 5.35 -1.40
C TYR A 369 -9.73 4.69 -1.73
N GLN A 370 -8.94 4.27 -0.74
CA GLN A 370 -7.71 3.51 -0.98
C GLN A 370 -7.99 2.15 -1.62
N ASN A 371 -9.05 1.46 -1.20
CA ASN A 371 -9.45 0.18 -1.80
C ASN A 371 -9.89 0.35 -3.26
N LEU A 372 -10.66 1.41 -3.55
CA LEU A 372 -11.01 1.81 -4.92
C LEU A 372 -9.76 2.11 -5.74
N LEU A 373 -8.84 2.92 -5.21
CA LEU A 373 -7.60 3.33 -5.87
C LEU A 373 -6.74 2.12 -6.27
N ASN A 374 -6.61 1.14 -5.37
CA ASN A 374 -5.92 -0.11 -5.67
C ASN A 374 -6.64 -0.92 -6.76
N GLY A 375 -7.97 -0.92 -6.75
CA GLY A 375 -8.80 -1.48 -7.83
C GLY A 375 -8.49 -0.83 -9.18
N SER A 376 -8.57 0.50 -9.24
CA SER A 376 -8.35 1.29 -10.46
C SER A 376 -6.95 1.11 -11.04
N TYR A 377 -5.90 1.00 -10.21
CA TYR A 377 -4.55 0.64 -10.71
C TYR A 377 -4.51 -0.74 -11.37
N ASN A 378 -5.19 -1.73 -10.79
CA ASN A 378 -5.27 -3.07 -11.37
C ASN A 378 -6.04 -3.06 -12.71
N HIS A 379 -7.11 -2.28 -12.79
CA HIS A 379 -7.90 -2.10 -14.00
C HIS A 379 -7.12 -1.38 -15.09
N LEU A 380 -6.41 -0.30 -14.74
CA LEU A 380 -5.54 0.46 -15.64
C LEU A 380 -4.49 -0.46 -16.27
N ASN A 381 -3.83 -1.30 -15.47
CA ASN A 381 -2.88 -2.29 -15.95
C ASN A 381 -3.55 -3.30 -16.91
N ALA A 382 -4.74 -3.79 -16.55
CA ALA A 382 -5.48 -4.75 -17.37
C ALA A 382 -5.88 -4.16 -18.73
N PHE A 383 -6.34 -2.90 -18.79
CA PHE A 383 -6.66 -2.21 -20.04
C PHE A 383 -5.41 -1.85 -20.84
N SER A 384 -4.35 -1.37 -20.18
CA SER A 384 -3.09 -1.00 -20.84
C SER A 384 -2.48 -2.17 -21.61
N LYS A 385 -2.51 -3.40 -21.03
CA LYS A 385 -2.11 -4.65 -21.69
C LYS A 385 -2.95 -5.04 -22.92
N GLN A 386 -4.10 -4.41 -23.14
CA GLN A 386 -4.92 -4.61 -24.34
C GLN A 386 -4.63 -3.57 -25.44
N VAL A 387 -3.99 -2.45 -25.08
CA VAL A 387 -3.72 -1.31 -25.98
C VAL A 387 -2.28 -1.33 -26.49
N TYR A 388 -1.34 -1.62 -25.58
CA TYR A 388 0.10 -1.68 -25.80
C TYR A 388 0.57 -3.12 -25.71
#